data_AF-A0A7S3CC49-F1
#
_entry.id   AF-A0A7S3CC49-F1
#
_cell.length_a   1.000
_cell.length_b   1.000
_cell.length_c   1.000
_cell.angle_alpha   90.00
_cell.angle_beta   90.00
_cell.angle_gamma   90.00
#
_symmetry.space_group_name_H-M   'P 1'
#
loop_
_entity.id
_entity.type
_entity.pdbx_description
1 polymer ?
#
loop_
_entity_poly.entity_id
_entity_poly.type
_entity_poly.pdbx_seq_one_letter_code
_entity_poly.pdbx_strand_id
1 'polypeptide(L)'
;SAGLPLVPRCLGSWTSRTGDLELASESQRLGEELGIEGELLLLLEDARHVADGEVLGQVGPSPGGMTSSQARAAVRWLARFHKTFSGSPSQDLDVWPQGGYWSYAKRVVVSQGAGQKLPVDTTLRRIGEEWEGLVERLGDSAPELRDVRVFGLPFDEALGESAGSLSRILARGCLEEHRRCLLHGDYKAANIFVGEDGDSATAVDFQWSGWGLPGVDLAYFLCTSLNESALGEVDELASVYFEEFGGESGSFSFELDVSIADYVRYLVADMWSNLDSEKIDENRLCSNVGMHKRSLKHLTKVVMLGARSLENLYGNAGEASTRRTLARLFTCVVKLAQMAGDIVAASWAGRGTIGVTNKGYEGDFDPQTEADVAAERLIVGVLSQLFPEIMLIGEEGESSDRDEENVENALRELDGALKDIAPWEIQLPPKVDLKRDVTVWIDPLDGTKEFLRGDQQGVTTLIGVAIAGTPVFGAVCSPFSERGRTVWE
;
A
#
# COMPACT_ATOMS: atom_id res chain seq x y z
N SER A 1 41.69 1.32 6.24
CA SER A 1 42.49 2.45 5.72
C SER A 1 41.97 2.79 4.34
N ALA A 2 41.17 3.83 4.09
CA ALA A 2 40.93 5.06 4.83
C ALA A 2 39.44 5.18 5.20
N GLY A 3 39.15 5.45 6.48
CA GLY A 3 37.85 5.95 6.87
C GLY A 3 37.75 7.39 6.39
N LEU A 4 36.83 7.64 5.46
CA LEU A 4 36.39 9.01 5.20
C LEU A 4 35.76 9.52 6.50
N PRO A 5 36.11 10.73 6.98
CA PRO A 5 35.41 11.31 8.12
C PRO A 5 33.93 11.39 7.77
N LEU A 6 33.08 10.82 8.61
CA LEU A 6 31.62 11.02 8.55
C LEU A 6 31.39 12.52 8.72
N VAL A 7 31.14 13.22 7.62
CA VAL A 7 30.80 14.64 7.64
C VAL A 7 29.36 14.75 8.15
N PRO A 8 29.09 15.43 9.27
CA PRO A 8 27.72 15.64 9.75
C PRO A 8 26.91 16.36 8.66
N ARG A 9 25.77 15.79 8.24
CA ARG A 9 24.88 16.41 7.24
C ARG A 9 23.65 17.00 7.91
N CYS A 10 23.44 18.31 7.77
CA CYS A 10 22.29 19.00 8.35
C CYS A 10 20.98 18.52 7.73
N LEU A 11 20.13 17.85 8.53
CA LEU A 11 18.81 17.40 8.13
C LEU A 11 17.79 18.52 8.33
N GLY A 12 17.90 19.65 7.62
CA GLY A 12 16.87 20.69 7.75
C GLY A 12 17.20 22.14 7.39
N SER A 13 18.47 22.52 7.16
CA SER A 13 18.86 23.92 6.98
C SER A 13 18.30 24.60 5.73
N TRP A 14 17.08 25.13 5.87
CA TRP A 14 16.49 26.06 4.91
C TRP A 14 15.75 27.16 5.66
N THR A 15 16.51 28.18 6.04
CA THR A 15 15.95 29.44 6.54
C THR A 15 15.29 30.21 5.41
N SER A 16 14.37 31.08 5.80
CA SER A 16 13.49 31.83 4.91
C SER A 16 14.20 32.60 3.76
N ARG A 17 13.48 32.73 2.64
CA ARG A 17 13.67 33.62 1.48
C ARG A 17 14.97 33.57 0.65
N THR A 18 16.12 33.08 1.12
CA THR A 18 17.38 33.20 0.35
C THR A 18 18.04 31.90 -0.09
N GLY A 19 17.75 30.75 0.55
CA GLY A 19 18.19 29.44 0.03
C GLY A 19 19.70 29.19 -0.02
N ASP A 20 20.50 29.94 0.75
CA ASP A 20 21.95 29.86 0.68
C ASP A 20 22.52 28.71 1.54
N LEU A 21 23.11 27.73 0.86
CA LEU A 21 23.88 26.60 1.42
C LEU A 21 25.17 27.02 2.15
N GLU A 22 25.61 28.28 2.05
CA GLU A 22 26.86 28.77 2.65
C GLU A 22 26.86 28.72 4.19
N LEU A 23 25.68 28.82 4.81
CA LEU A 23 25.50 28.85 6.27
C LEU A 23 25.81 27.52 6.98
N ALA A 24 25.70 26.39 6.27
CA ALA A 24 26.03 25.06 6.81
C ALA A 24 27.51 24.95 7.23
N SER A 25 28.38 25.77 6.66
CA SER A 25 29.84 25.71 6.89
C SER A 25 30.28 26.32 8.22
N GLU A 26 29.51 27.25 8.80
CA GLU A 26 29.92 28.00 9.99
C GLU A 26 29.63 27.23 11.29
N SER A 27 28.47 26.62 11.40
CA SER A 27 28.13 25.83 12.59
C SER A 27 28.84 24.49 12.64
N GLN A 28 29.08 23.87 11.48
CA GLN A 28 29.93 22.68 11.39
C GLN A 28 31.33 22.99 11.94
N ARG A 29 31.90 24.14 11.55
CA ARG A 29 33.19 24.61 12.04
C ARG A 29 33.17 24.85 13.56
N LEU A 30 32.10 25.41 14.11
CA LEU A 30 31.94 25.61 15.56
C LEU A 30 31.82 24.28 16.33
N GLY A 31 31.09 23.29 15.81
CA GLY A 31 31.01 21.95 16.39
C GLY A 31 32.36 21.25 16.43
N GLU A 32 33.12 21.35 15.33
CA GLU A 32 34.49 20.87 15.22
C GLU A 32 35.43 21.58 16.22
N GLU A 33 35.32 22.91 16.37
CA GLU A 33 36.10 23.70 17.33
C GLU A 33 35.78 23.37 18.81
N LEU A 34 34.54 22.98 19.10
CA LEU A 34 34.08 22.60 20.44
C LEU A 34 34.28 21.11 20.77
N GLY A 35 34.79 20.31 19.83
CA GLY A 35 34.98 18.86 20.01
C GLY A 35 33.66 18.10 20.16
N ILE A 36 32.57 18.65 19.62
CA ILE A 36 31.25 18.00 19.60
C ILE A 36 31.18 17.15 18.33
N GLU A 37 31.31 15.84 18.48
CA GLU A 37 31.14 14.88 17.38
C GLU A 37 29.65 14.53 17.20
N GLY A 38 29.13 14.63 15.97
CA GLY A 38 27.87 14.00 15.55
C GLY A 38 26.57 14.83 15.58
N GLU A 39 25.49 14.17 15.12
CA GLU A 39 24.18 14.63 14.61
C GLU A 39 23.38 15.64 15.48
N LEU A 40 23.67 15.75 16.77
CA LEU A 40 22.88 16.54 17.73
C LEU A 40 22.98 18.07 17.50
N LEU A 41 24.08 18.56 16.93
CA LEU A 41 24.32 20.00 16.70
C LEU A 41 23.40 20.59 15.61
N LEU A 42 23.11 19.78 14.59
CA LEU A 42 22.37 20.17 13.38
C LEU A 42 20.88 20.43 13.65
N LEU A 43 20.29 19.69 14.61
CA LEU A 43 18.89 19.79 15.02
C LEU A 43 18.51 21.14 15.68
N LEU A 44 19.50 21.89 16.19
CA LEU A 44 19.26 23.13 16.95
C LEU A 44 19.68 24.40 16.19
N GLU A 45 20.22 24.29 14.97
CA GLU A 45 20.56 25.44 14.13
C GLU A 45 19.34 26.08 13.49
N ASP A 46 18.45 25.27 12.92
CA ASP A 46 17.19 25.76 12.36
C ASP A 46 16.33 26.44 13.42
N ALA A 47 16.36 25.91 14.65
CA ALA A 47 15.68 26.50 15.80
C ALA A 47 16.24 27.89 16.15
N ARG A 48 17.56 28.11 16.04
CA ARG A 48 18.19 29.41 16.34
C ARG A 48 17.78 30.52 15.37
N HIS A 49 17.49 30.20 14.12
CA HIS A 49 17.16 31.19 13.08
C HIS A 49 15.66 31.48 12.94
N VAL A 50 14.80 30.56 13.36
CA VAL A 50 13.38 30.88 13.60
C VAL A 50 13.24 31.78 14.84
N ALA A 51 14.20 31.71 15.76
CA ALA A 51 14.21 32.40 17.05
C ALA A 51 15.03 33.69 17.09
N ASP A 52 15.16 34.42 15.96
CA ASP A 52 16.05 35.59 15.82
C ASP A 52 15.68 36.71 16.82
N GLY A 53 16.15 36.58 18.06
CA GLY A 53 15.93 37.46 19.20
C GLY A 53 14.77 37.13 20.15
N GLU A 54 13.78 36.30 19.78
CA GLU A 54 12.58 36.04 20.59
C GLU A 54 12.17 34.55 20.70
N VAL A 55 11.35 34.25 21.72
CA VAL A 55 11.02 32.90 22.20
C VAL A 55 10.27 32.11 21.12
N LEU A 56 10.80 30.95 20.71
CA LEU A 56 10.04 29.98 19.92
C LEU A 56 8.77 29.58 20.68
N GLY A 57 7.61 29.91 20.11
CA GLY A 57 6.37 29.26 20.48
C GLY A 57 6.38 27.85 19.91
N GLN A 58 6.65 26.82 20.74
CA GLN A 58 6.22 25.47 20.36
C GLN A 58 4.72 25.56 20.05
N VAL A 59 4.24 24.87 19.01
CA VAL A 59 2.78 24.73 18.81
C VAL A 59 2.16 23.90 19.96
N GLY A 60 3.02 23.23 20.75
CA GLY A 60 2.74 22.36 21.89
C GLY A 60 1.83 22.87 23.01
N PRO A 61 1.57 24.18 23.25
CA PRO A 61 0.53 24.62 24.17
C PRO A 61 -0.76 25.06 23.47
N SER A 62 -0.94 24.87 22.15
CA SER A 62 -2.23 25.11 21.49
C SER A 62 -3.15 23.89 21.67
N PRO A 63 -4.13 23.90 22.59
CA PRO A 63 -5.08 22.81 22.77
C PRO A 63 -5.99 22.54 21.56
N GLY A 64 -5.77 23.20 20.42
CA GLY A 64 -6.58 23.05 19.22
C GLY A 64 -5.85 22.61 17.96
N GLY A 65 -4.51 22.46 17.95
CA GLY A 65 -3.74 22.22 16.70
C GLY A 65 -3.30 23.52 16.00
N MET A 66 -2.83 23.41 14.76
CA MET A 66 -2.26 24.50 13.95
C MET A 66 -3.34 25.27 13.19
N THR A 67 -3.24 26.61 13.22
CA THR A 67 -4.02 27.48 12.33
C THR A 67 -3.58 27.31 10.88
N SER A 68 -4.38 27.85 9.96
CA SER A 68 -4.08 27.83 8.53
C SER A 68 -2.73 28.48 8.17
N SER A 69 -2.37 29.60 8.79
CA SER A 69 -1.08 30.25 8.56
C SER A 69 0.08 29.37 9.05
N GLN A 70 0.00 28.89 10.29
CA GLN A 70 0.99 27.98 10.87
C GLN A 70 1.16 26.71 10.03
N ALA A 71 0.05 26.11 9.59
CA ALA A 71 0.07 24.91 8.77
C ALA A 71 0.72 25.15 7.40
N ARG A 72 0.50 26.32 6.77
CA ARG A 72 1.17 26.69 5.52
C ARG A 72 2.68 26.82 5.70
N ALA A 73 3.15 27.41 6.79
CA ALA A 73 4.58 27.49 7.09
C ALA A 73 5.20 26.09 7.27
N ALA A 74 4.56 25.22 8.05
CA ALA A 74 5.00 23.84 8.25
C ALA A 74 5.05 23.05 6.94
N VAL A 75 3.99 23.11 6.14
CA VAL A 75 3.92 22.40 4.87
C VAL A 75 4.99 22.85 3.88
N ARG A 76 5.29 24.16 3.81
CA ARG A 76 6.40 24.69 2.97
C ARG A 76 7.75 24.17 3.45
N TRP A 77 7.98 24.16 4.77
CA TRP A 77 9.20 23.58 5.33
C TRP A 77 9.35 22.11 4.94
N LEU A 78 8.30 21.31 5.11
CA LEU A 78 8.30 19.89 4.79
C LEU A 78 8.60 19.64 3.30
N ALA A 79 7.95 20.42 2.42
CA ALA A 79 8.17 20.33 0.98
C ALA A 79 9.64 20.62 0.60
N ARG A 80 10.25 21.65 1.19
CA ARG A 80 11.67 21.99 0.96
C ARG A 80 12.60 20.93 1.52
N PHE A 81 12.30 20.39 2.69
CA PHE A 81 13.03 19.28 3.30
C PHE A 81 13.02 18.06 2.35
N HIS A 82 11.84 17.58 1.98
CA HIS A 82 11.72 16.44 1.06
C HIS A 82 12.41 16.70 -0.29
N LYS A 83 12.29 17.90 -0.85
CA LYS A 83 12.91 18.27 -2.13
C LYS A 83 14.44 18.19 -2.06
N THR A 84 15.02 18.70 -0.97
CA THR A 84 16.48 18.69 -0.73
C THR A 84 17.03 17.27 -0.74
N PHE A 85 16.28 16.31 -0.21
CA PHE A 85 16.67 14.91 -0.14
C PHE A 85 16.03 14.03 -1.21
N SER A 86 15.41 14.62 -2.24
CA SER A 86 14.83 13.89 -3.37
C SER A 86 15.90 13.58 -4.43
N GLY A 87 15.87 12.38 -5.00
CA GLY A 87 16.69 12.01 -6.17
C GLY A 87 18.21 11.91 -5.92
N SER A 88 18.67 11.94 -4.65
CA SER A 88 20.07 11.76 -4.32
C SER A 88 20.40 10.26 -4.24
N PRO A 89 21.23 9.70 -5.14
CA PRO A 89 21.67 8.32 -5.04
C PRO A 89 22.54 8.21 -3.79
N SER A 90 22.03 7.47 -2.79
CA SER A 90 22.71 7.14 -1.54
C SER A 90 23.48 8.30 -0.90
N GLN A 91 22.80 9.14 -0.13
CA GLN A 91 23.53 9.79 0.96
C GLN A 91 23.82 8.69 1.98
N ASP A 92 25.08 8.52 2.40
CA ASP A 92 25.51 7.63 3.50
C ASP A 92 24.92 8.13 4.84
N LEU A 93 23.59 8.10 4.93
CA LEU A 93 22.83 8.47 6.12
C LEU A 93 22.42 7.19 6.83
N ASP A 94 22.75 7.10 8.12
CA ASP A 94 22.33 6.00 8.99
C ASP A 94 20.87 6.23 9.44
N VAL A 95 19.95 6.02 8.50
CA VAL A 95 18.50 6.25 8.67
C VAL A 95 17.71 4.97 8.43
N TRP A 96 16.43 4.96 8.83
CA TRP A 96 15.58 3.81 8.62
C TRP A 96 15.43 3.48 7.12
N PRO A 97 15.52 2.20 6.71
CA PRO A 97 15.26 1.79 5.32
C PRO A 97 13.86 2.20 4.84
N GLN A 98 12.90 2.22 5.75
CA GLN A 98 11.56 2.77 5.55
C GLN A 98 11.26 3.76 6.66
N GLY A 99 11.19 5.06 6.31
CA GLY A 99 10.85 6.14 7.23
C GLY A 99 9.38 6.12 7.66
N GLY A 100 9.07 6.84 8.74
CA GLY A 100 7.69 6.96 9.25
C GLY A 100 7.42 6.09 10.46
N TYR A 101 6.97 6.68 11.58
CA TYR A 101 6.61 5.99 12.82
C TYR A 101 5.57 4.88 12.60
N TRP A 102 4.62 5.11 11.69
CA TRP A 102 3.50 4.22 11.41
C TRP A 102 3.74 3.30 10.20
N SER A 103 4.98 3.17 9.72
CA SER A 103 5.28 2.50 8.45
C SER A 103 4.98 1.00 8.42
N TYR A 104 4.81 0.46 7.19
CA TYR A 104 4.55 -0.96 6.97
C TYR A 104 5.56 -1.88 7.67
N ALA A 105 6.86 -1.59 7.54
CA ALA A 105 7.92 -2.39 8.19
C ALA A 105 7.73 -2.57 9.70
N LYS A 106 7.04 -1.65 10.37
CA LYS A 106 6.78 -1.70 11.83
C LYS A 106 5.49 -2.43 12.20
N ARG A 107 4.58 -2.66 11.25
CA ARG A 107 3.30 -3.35 11.45
C ARG A 107 3.38 -4.85 11.18
N VAL A 108 4.54 -5.30 10.73
CA VAL A 108 4.69 -6.63 10.16
C VAL A 108 5.49 -7.54 11.07
N VAL A 109 4.99 -8.76 11.26
CA VAL A 109 5.66 -9.79 12.06
C VAL A 109 6.16 -10.90 11.13
N VAL A 110 7.43 -11.26 11.28
CA VAL A 110 8.01 -12.46 10.67
C VAL A 110 7.88 -13.60 11.67
N SER A 111 6.98 -14.56 11.42
CA SER A 111 6.85 -15.71 12.32
C SER A 111 8.11 -16.59 12.26
N GLN A 112 8.68 -16.99 13.40
CA GLN A 112 9.87 -17.87 13.39
C GLN A 112 9.48 -19.30 12.99
N GLY A 113 10.06 -19.84 11.91
CA GLY A 113 9.88 -21.24 11.50
C GLY A 113 10.46 -21.51 10.11
N ALA A 114 10.82 -22.77 9.84
CA ALA A 114 11.58 -23.17 8.65
C ALA A 114 10.78 -23.00 7.34
N GLY A 115 11.18 -22.01 6.54
CA GLY A 115 10.61 -21.65 5.24
C GLY A 115 10.85 -20.16 4.97
N GLN A 116 10.91 -19.74 3.69
CA GLN A 116 11.00 -18.33 3.33
C GLN A 116 9.64 -17.68 3.65
N LYS A 117 9.47 -17.21 4.88
CA LYS A 117 8.21 -16.67 5.38
C LYS A 117 8.06 -15.23 4.94
N LEU A 118 6.98 -14.96 4.19
CA LEU A 118 6.63 -13.60 3.82
C LEU A 118 6.23 -12.81 5.08
N PRO A 119 6.65 -11.54 5.20
CA PRO A 119 6.23 -10.66 6.27
C PRO A 119 4.68 -10.52 6.28
N VAL A 120 4.01 -10.75 7.41
CA VAL A 120 2.53 -10.62 7.54
C VAL A 120 2.17 -9.36 8.32
N ASP A 121 1.41 -8.45 7.70
CA ASP A 121 0.83 -7.29 8.38
C ASP A 121 -0.32 -7.73 9.29
N THR A 122 -0.12 -7.58 10.60
CA THR A 122 -1.06 -8.05 11.64
C THR A 122 -2.31 -7.19 11.73
N THR A 123 -2.29 -5.99 11.14
CA THR A 123 -3.42 -5.05 11.18
C THR A 123 -4.50 -5.38 10.15
N LEU A 124 -4.18 -6.15 9.09
CA LEU A 124 -5.11 -6.46 8.00
C LEU A 124 -6.41 -7.13 8.46
N ARG A 125 -6.29 -8.06 9.42
CA ARG A 125 -7.44 -8.85 9.89
C ARG A 125 -8.34 -8.10 10.87
N ARG A 126 -7.85 -6.97 11.40
CA ARG A 126 -8.53 -6.20 12.45
C ARG A 126 -9.42 -5.09 11.89
N ILE A 127 -9.26 -4.69 10.62
CA ILE A 127 -9.93 -3.51 10.06
C ILE A 127 -11.45 -3.53 10.26
N GLY A 128 -12.13 -4.62 9.88
CA GLY A 128 -13.59 -4.73 9.99
C GLY A 128 -14.08 -4.70 11.43
N GLU A 129 -13.49 -5.55 12.29
CA GLU A 129 -13.85 -5.64 13.71
C GLU A 129 -13.60 -4.32 14.46
N GLU A 130 -12.45 -3.69 14.25
CA GLU A 130 -12.09 -2.44 14.93
C GLU A 130 -12.92 -1.26 14.42
N TRP A 131 -13.29 -1.25 13.14
CA TRP A 131 -14.20 -0.25 12.58
C TRP A 131 -15.60 -0.38 13.17
N GLU A 132 -16.17 -1.57 13.18
CA GLU A 132 -17.48 -1.85 13.76
C GLU A 132 -17.50 -1.47 15.25
N GLY A 133 -16.47 -1.89 15.99
CA GLY A 133 -16.32 -1.55 17.41
C GLY A 133 -16.17 -0.05 17.66
N LEU A 134 -15.44 0.68 16.81
CA LEU A 134 -15.33 2.15 16.91
C LEU A 134 -16.69 2.82 16.69
N VAL A 135 -17.41 2.43 15.65
CA VAL A 135 -18.74 2.97 15.30
C VAL A 135 -19.75 2.69 16.42
N GLU A 136 -19.70 1.50 17.03
CA GLU A 136 -20.52 1.15 18.18
C GLU A 136 -20.20 2.02 19.40
N ARG A 137 -18.91 2.13 19.78
CA ARG A 137 -18.47 2.92 20.93
C ARG A 137 -18.77 4.41 20.80
N LEU A 138 -18.68 4.96 19.59
CA LEU A 138 -19.01 6.37 19.34
C LEU A 138 -20.52 6.61 19.30
N GLY A 139 -21.31 5.62 18.89
CA GLY A 139 -22.76 5.66 18.98
C GLY A 139 -23.36 6.90 18.31
N ASP A 140 -24.22 7.62 19.05
CA ASP A 140 -24.90 8.82 18.57
C ASP A 140 -24.03 10.09 18.60
N SER A 141 -22.79 10.00 19.08
CA SER A 141 -21.85 11.12 19.00
C SER A 141 -21.39 11.37 17.56
N ALA A 142 -21.25 10.31 16.75
CA ALA A 142 -20.84 10.40 15.34
C ALA A 142 -21.65 9.44 14.45
N PRO A 143 -22.97 9.66 14.32
CA PRO A 143 -23.85 8.78 13.54
C PRO A 143 -23.44 8.70 12.06
N GLU A 144 -22.80 9.74 11.53
CA GLU A 144 -22.35 9.81 10.14
C GLU A 144 -21.33 8.73 9.76
N LEU A 145 -20.62 8.15 10.74
CA LEU A 145 -19.61 7.12 10.47
C LEU A 145 -20.24 5.80 10.01
N ARG A 146 -21.49 5.52 10.39
CA ARG A 146 -22.23 4.29 9.99
C ARG A 146 -22.47 4.21 8.49
N ASP A 147 -22.60 5.37 7.85
CA ASP A 147 -23.03 5.50 6.46
C ASP A 147 -21.89 5.87 5.51
N VAL A 148 -20.64 5.86 5.98
CA VAL A 148 -19.48 6.11 5.11
C VAL A 148 -19.37 4.97 4.10
N ARG A 149 -19.27 5.34 2.82
CA ARG A 149 -19.12 4.41 1.71
C ARG A 149 -18.04 4.90 0.76
N VAL A 150 -17.46 3.96 0.01
CA VAL A 150 -16.56 4.21 -1.12
C VAL A 150 -17.22 3.58 -2.34
N PHE A 151 -17.81 4.40 -3.22
CA PHE A 151 -18.61 3.91 -4.36
C PHE A 151 -19.66 2.84 -4.01
N GLY A 152 -20.36 3.03 -2.89
CA GLY A 152 -21.43 2.14 -2.41
C GLY A 152 -20.93 0.98 -1.54
N LEU A 153 -19.62 0.78 -1.44
CA LEU A 153 -19.02 -0.22 -0.56
C LEU A 153 -18.89 0.30 0.87
N PRO A 154 -19.16 -0.51 1.90
CA PRO A 154 -18.79 -0.17 3.29
C PRO A 154 -17.33 0.29 3.39
N PHE A 155 -17.09 1.34 4.18
CA PHE A 155 -15.77 1.96 4.27
C PHE A 155 -14.66 0.99 4.70
N ASP A 156 -14.93 0.16 5.70
CA ASP A 156 -14.04 -0.88 6.21
C ASP A 156 -13.75 -1.98 5.18
N GLU A 157 -14.76 -2.36 4.39
CA GLU A 157 -14.59 -3.34 3.31
C GLU A 157 -13.67 -2.78 2.23
N ALA A 158 -13.91 -1.54 1.77
CA ALA A 158 -13.05 -0.87 0.81
C ALA A 158 -11.62 -0.75 1.35
N LEU A 159 -11.45 -0.29 2.59
CA LEU A 159 -10.14 -0.15 3.24
C LEU A 159 -9.42 -1.49 3.39
N GLY A 160 -10.16 -2.56 3.67
CA GLY A 160 -9.66 -3.93 3.75
C GLY A 160 -9.18 -4.48 2.40
N GLU A 161 -9.94 -4.24 1.32
CA GLU A 161 -9.53 -4.58 -0.05
C GLU A 161 -8.29 -3.78 -0.50
N SER A 162 -8.04 -2.61 0.10
CA SER A 162 -6.89 -1.76 -0.21
C SER A 162 -5.61 -2.14 0.46
N ALA A 163 -5.72 -2.80 1.59
CA ALA A 163 -4.68 -2.78 2.59
C ALA A 163 -3.35 -3.39 2.11
N GLY A 164 -3.42 -4.50 1.38
CA GLY A 164 -2.24 -5.16 0.80
C GLY A 164 -1.53 -4.28 -0.23
N SER A 165 -2.31 -3.68 -1.13
CA SER A 165 -1.85 -2.83 -2.23
C SER A 165 -1.19 -1.55 -1.74
N LEU A 166 -1.86 -0.85 -0.81
CA LEU A 166 -1.32 0.34 -0.16
C LEU A 166 0.04 0.05 0.48
N SER A 167 0.11 -1.04 1.25
CA SER A 167 1.34 -1.49 1.91
C SER A 167 2.46 -1.77 0.92
N ARG A 168 2.18 -2.48 -0.18
CA ARG A 168 3.17 -2.78 -1.23
C ARG A 168 3.67 -1.52 -1.93
N ILE A 169 2.79 -0.61 -2.30
CA ILE A 169 3.15 0.64 -2.99
C ILE A 169 4.07 1.48 -2.10
N LEU A 170 3.71 1.67 -0.83
CA LEU A 170 4.52 2.43 0.13
C LEU A 170 5.88 1.75 0.38
N ALA A 171 5.93 0.42 0.49
CA ALA A 171 7.18 -0.33 0.65
C ALA A 171 8.09 -0.20 -0.59
N ARG A 172 7.54 -0.29 -1.80
CA ARG A 172 8.29 -0.07 -3.05
C ARG A 172 8.79 1.37 -3.18
N GLY A 173 8.00 2.34 -2.74
CA GLY A 173 8.40 3.75 -2.71
C GLY A 173 9.60 4.07 -1.82
N CYS A 174 10.13 3.10 -1.07
CA CYS A 174 11.38 3.21 -0.32
C CYS A 174 12.61 2.80 -1.12
N LEU A 175 12.45 2.09 -2.24
CA LEU A 175 13.55 1.54 -3.04
C LEU A 175 14.18 2.59 -3.95
N GLU A 176 15.46 2.43 -4.29
CA GLU A 176 16.25 3.45 -5.00
C GLU A 176 15.78 3.67 -6.43
N GLU A 177 15.19 2.64 -7.05
CA GLU A 177 14.60 2.68 -8.39
C GLU A 177 13.33 3.56 -8.46
N HIS A 178 12.74 3.90 -7.31
CA HIS A 178 11.57 4.75 -7.21
C HIS A 178 11.95 6.18 -6.79
N ARG A 179 11.08 7.14 -7.13
CA ARG A 179 11.22 8.53 -6.71
C ARG A 179 10.95 8.67 -5.20
N ARG A 180 11.96 8.39 -4.38
CA ARG A 180 11.92 8.52 -2.92
C ARG A 180 12.55 9.83 -2.45
N CYS A 181 12.24 10.24 -1.22
CA CYS A 181 12.98 11.25 -0.47
C CYS A 181 13.27 10.77 0.96
N LEU A 182 14.10 11.52 1.68
CA LEU A 182 14.22 11.35 3.11
C LEU A 182 12.97 11.92 3.77
N LEU A 183 12.30 11.11 4.60
CA LEU A 183 11.18 11.50 5.44
C LEU A 183 11.69 11.93 6.81
N HIS A 184 10.99 12.88 7.43
CA HIS A 184 11.14 13.23 8.85
C HIS A 184 10.62 12.09 9.75
N GLY A 185 9.48 11.50 9.38
CA GLY A 185 8.97 10.26 9.94
C GLY A 185 8.08 10.37 11.19
N ASP A 186 8.14 11.45 11.97
CA ASP A 186 7.13 11.83 12.98
C ASP A 186 6.72 13.30 12.83
N TYR A 187 6.38 13.71 11.59
CA TYR A 187 6.05 15.10 11.28
C TYR A 187 4.64 15.50 11.72
N LYS A 188 4.53 16.04 12.94
CA LYS A 188 3.27 16.47 13.58
C LYS A 188 3.44 17.79 14.32
N ALA A 189 2.34 18.48 14.63
CA ALA A 189 2.34 19.76 15.33
C ALA A 189 3.23 19.81 16.59
N ALA A 190 3.26 18.75 17.39
CA ALA A 190 4.06 18.69 18.61
C ALA A 190 5.59 18.80 18.37
N ASN A 191 6.02 18.43 17.16
CA ASN A 191 7.41 18.38 16.72
C ASN A 191 7.78 19.57 15.83
N ILE A 192 6.89 20.57 15.71
CA ILE A 192 7.07 21.73 14.82
C ILE A 192 7.05 23.01 15.66
N PHE A 193 8.00 23.88 15.36
CA PHE A 193 8.05 25.25 15.84
C PHE A 193 7.72 26.19 14.69
N VAL A 194 6.93 27.22 14.95
CA VAL A 194 6.56 28.23 13.96
C VAL A 194 7.04 29.58 14.49
N GLY A 195 7.61 30.41 13.61
CA GLY A 195 8.00 31.78 13.97
C GLY A 195 6.77 32.65 14.25
N GLU A 196 6.98 33.77 14.94
CA GLU A 196 5.90 34.72 15.24
C GLU A 196 5.25 35.33 13.99
N ASP A 197 5.99 35.36 12.88
CA ASP A 197 5.49 35.77 11.57
C ASP A 197 4.42 34.82 11.01
N GLY A 198 4.32 33.60 11.56
CA GLY A 198 3.42 32.55 11.08
C GLY A 198 3.78 32.02 9.69
N ASP A 199 4.94 32.42 9.14
CA ASP A 199 5.38 32.12 7.76
C ASP A 199 6.68 31.29 7.74
N SER A 200 7.37 31.17 8.88
CA SER A 200 8.55 30.35 9.08
C SER A 200 8.26 29.15 10.00
N ALA A 201 8.86 27.99 9.70
CA ALA A 201 8.75 26.80 10.53
C ALA A 201 10.07 26.04 10.58
N THR A 202 10.25 25.25 11.63
CA THR A 202 11.31 24.25 11.77
C THR A 202 10.75 23.03 12.52
N ALA A 203 11.39 21.88 12.37
CA ALA A 203 10.97 20.64 13.00
C ALA A 203 12.09 19.96 13.79
N VAL A 204 11.70 19.12 14.72
CA VAL A 204 12.57 18.35 15.61
C VAL A 204 12.04 16.91 15.74
N ASP A 205 12.77 16.05 16.44
CA ASP A 205 12.38 14.63 16.66
C ASP A 205 12.39 13.80 15.37
N PHE A 206 13.59 13.69 14.80
CA PHE A 206 13.90 12.94 13.58
C PHE A 206 14.15 11.44 13.84
N GLN A 207 13.79 10.91 15.02
CA GLN A 207 14.08 9.53 15.43
C GLN A 207 13.53 8.46 14.47
N TRP A 208 12.55 8.82 13.63
CA TRP A 208 11.89 7.95 12.65
C TRP A 208 12.23 8.28 11.20
N SER A 209 13.28 9.07 10.98
CA SER A 209 13.70 9.48 9.64
C SER A 209 14.15 8.31 8.80
N GLY A 210 13.76 8.30 7.54
CA GLY A 210 14.10 7.20 6.64
C GLY A 210 13.53 7.42 5.26
N TRP A 211 13.81 6.49 4.36
CA TRP A 211 13.41 6.64 2.96
C TRP A 211 11.93 6.31 2.76
N GLY A 212 11.28 7.03 1.84
CA GLY A 212 9.90 6.73 1.44
C GLY A 212 9.30 7.76 0.49
N LEU A 213 7.99 7.63 0.26
CA LEU A 213 7.22 8.58 -0.54
C LEU A 213 6.92 9.85 0.27
N PRO A 214 7.10 11.06 -0.30
CA PRO A 214 6.88 12.32 0.40
C PRO A 214 5.47 12.46 0.99
N GLY A 215 4.48 11.81 0.39
CA GLY A 215 3.09 11.79 0.86
C GLY A 215 2.91 11.23 2.27
N VAL A 216 3.85 10.40 2.77
CA VAL A 216 3.76 9.75 4.09
C VAL A 216 3.75 10.78 5.23
N ASP A 217 4.72 11.70 5.24
CA ASP A 217 4.77 12.75 6.27
C ASP A 217 3.66 13.79 6.07
N LEU A 218 3.31 14.11 4.82
CA LEU A 218 2.23 15.06 4.55
C LEU A 218 0.87 14.52 5.00
N ALA A 219 0.55 13.27 4.71
CA ALA A 219 -0.66 12.60 5.18
C ALA A 219 -0.73 12.58 6.70
N TYR A 220 0.39 12.23 7.36
CA TYR A 220 0.47 12.22 8.82
C TYR A 220 0.22 13.60 9.40
N PHE A 221 0.84 14.64 8.86
CA PHE A 221 0.63 16.02 9.29
C PHE A 221 -0.84 16.47 9.14
N LEU A 222 -1.40 16.32 7.93
CA LEU A 222 -2.76 16.76 7.62
C LEU A 222 -3.81 16.06 8.50
N CYS A 223 -3.58 14.81 8.88
CA CYS A 223 -4.50 14.04 9.71
C CYS A 223 -4.34 14.28 11.23
N THR A 224 -3.22 14.86 11.68
CA THR A 224 -2.90 14.93 13.11
C THR A 224 -2.75 16.33 13.67
N SER A 225 -2.50 17.34 12.83
CA SER A 225 -1.87 18.59 13.28
C SER A 225 -2.72 19.83 13.11
N LEU A 226 -3.74 19.80 12.25
CA LEU A 226 -4.59 20.94 11.95
C LEU A 226 -5.58 21.23 13.10
N ASN A 227 -6.00 22.48 13.22
CA ASN A 227 -7.12 22.85 14.06
C ASN A 227 -8.46 22.81 13.31
N GLU A 228 -9.57 22.94 14.05
CA GLU A 228 -10.91 22.85 13.45
C GLU A 228 -11.15 23.88 12.34
N SER A 229 -10.57 25.08 12.43
CA SER A 229 -10.70 26.10 11.38
C SER A 229 -9.94 25.76 10.11
N ALA A 230 -8.82 25.04 10.21
CA ALA A 230 -7.97 24.66 9.09
C ALA A 230 -8.35 23.32 8.45
N LEU A 231 -9.26 22.53 9.06
CA LEU A 231 -9.73 21.26 8.50
C LEU A 231 -10.34 21.39 7.09
N GLY A 232 -10.89 22.56 6.76
CA GLY A 232 -11.43 22.85 5.43
C GLY A 232 -10.36 23.06 4.36
N GLU A 233 -9.11 23.32 4.75
CA GLU A 233 -8.02 23.76 3.86
C GLU A 233 -7.04 22.64 3.49
N VAL A 234 -7.39 21.38 3.76
CA VAL A 234 -6.50 20.23 3.49
C VAL A 234 -6.01 20.18 2.03
N ASP A 235 -6.90 20.46 1.07
CA ASP A 235 -6.57 20.44 -0.36
C ASP A 235 -5.68 21.63 -0.76
N GLU A 236 -5.92 22.79 -0.14
CA GLU A 236 -5.10 23.99 -0.35
C GLU A 236 -3.71 23.81 0.24
N LEU A 237 -3.59 23.20 1.42
CA LEU A 237 -2.32 22.85 2.05
C LEU A 237 -1.56 21.83 1.20
N ALA A 238 -2.22 20.78 0.70
CA ALA A 238 -1.60 19.83 -0.23
C ALA A 238 -1.12 20.52 -1.52
N SER A 239 -1.86 21.51 -2.01
CA SER A 239 -1.45 22.31 -3.17
C SER A 239 -0.22 23.16 -2.87
N VAL A 240 -0.16 23.82 -1.70
CA VAL A 240 1.02 24.56 -1.24
C VAL A 240 2.24 23.66 -1.13
N TYR A 241 2.07 22.45 -0.57
CA TYR A 241 3.14 21.46 -0.53
C TYR A 241 3.69 21.17 -1.93
N PHE A 242 2.79 20.87 -2.86
CA PHE A 242 3.12 20.44 -4.21
C PHE A 242 3.84 21.54 -5.00
N GLU A 243 3.34 22.77 -4.94
CA GLU A 243 3.95 23.95 -5.57
C GLU A 243 5.39 24.15 -5.09
N GLU A 244 5.64 23.98 -3.80
CA GLU A 244 6.95 24.19 -3.19
C GLU A 244 7.93 23.02 -3.49
N PHE A 245 7.44 21.78 -3.39
CA PHE A 245 8.22 20.56 -3.65
C PHE A 245 8.67 20.49 -5.12
N GLY A 246 7.74 20.73 -6.05
CA GLY A 246 7.95 20.60 -7.49
C GLY A 246 7.88 19.15 -7.99
N GLY A 247 6.99 18.89 -8.95
CA GLY A 247 6.79 17.56 -9.53
C GLY A 247 5.66 17.53 -10.55
N GLU A 248 5.26 16.33 -10.97
CA GLU A 248 4.07 16.14 -11.80
C GLU A 248 2.83 16.02 -10.91
N SER A 249 1.80 16.84 -11.16
CA SER A 249 0.62 16.94 -10.29
C SER A 249 -0.13 15.62 -10.14
N GLY A 250 -0.16 14.79 -11.19
CA GLY A 250 -0.85 13.49 -11.17
C GLY A 250 -0.17 12.48 -10.23
N SER A 251 1.16 12.33 -10.33
CA SER A 251 1.93 11.41 -9.45
C SER A 251 1.78 11.79 -7.99
N PHE A 252 1.87 13.09 -7.68
CA PHE A 252 1.74 13.58 -6.31
C PHE A 252 0.36 13.29 -5.71
N SER A 253 -0.72 13.55 -6.46
CA SER A 253 -2.08 13.26 -5.97
C SER A 253 -2.25 11.79 -5.63
N PHE A 254 -1.77 10.90 -6.51
CA PHE A 254 -1.82 9.46 -6.28
C PHE A 254 -1.03 9.04 -5.03
N GLU A 255 0.21 9.52 -4.89
CA GLU A 255 1.06 9.21 -3.73
C GLU A 255 0.45 9.70 -2.41
N LEU A 256 -0.16 10.89 -2.41
CA LEU A 256 -0.86 11.43 -1.25
C LEU A 256 -2.11 10.62 -0.92
N ASP A 257 -2.92 10.24 -1.91
CA ASP A 257 -4.12 9.41 -1.71
C ASP A 257 -3.75 8.02 -1.14
N VAL A 258 -2.70 7.39 -1.67
CA VAL A 258 -2.14 6.14 -1.11
C VAL A 258 -1.71 6.33 0.35
N SER A 259 -1.01 7.42 0.65
CA SER A 259 -0.49 7.70 1.99
C SER A 259 -1.61 7.99 3.01
N ILE A 260 -2.62 8.77 2.62
CA ILE A 260 -3.79 9.05 3.46
C ILE A 260 -4.57 7.75 3.71
N ALA A 261 -4.85 6.97 2.67
CA ALA A 261 -5.60 5.73 2.81
C ALA A 261 -4.88 4.72 3.74
N ASP A 262 -3.57 4.53 3.60
CA ASP A 262 -2.82 3.63 4.50
C ASP A 262 -2.71 4.19 5.93
N TYR A 263 -2.60 5.52 6.10
CA TYR A 263 -2.59 6.10 7.42
C TYR A 263 -3.94 5.89 8.13
N VAL A 264 -5.05 6.15 7.45
CA VAL A 264 -6.40 5.93 8.00
C VAL A 264 -6.62 4.45 8.31
N ARG A 265 -6.13 3.55 7.47
CA ARG A 265 -6.11 2.11 7.75
C ARG A 265 -5.40 1.77 9.05
N TYR A 266 -4.20 2.32 9.25
CA TYR A 266 -3.46 2.15 10.49
C TYR A 266 -4.23 2.72 11.70
N LEU A 267 -4.92 3.86 11.52
CA LEU A 267 -5.73 4.44 12.58
C LEU A 267 -6.89 3.52 12.99
N VAL A 268 -7.65 3.02 12.02
CA VAL A 268 -8.77 2.10 12.24
C VAL A 268 -8.29 0.81 12.92
N ALA A 269 -7.29 0.16 12.35
CA ALA A 269 -6.90 -1.19 12.76
C ALA A 269 -6.12 -1.25 14.08
N ASP A 270 -5.60 -0.12 14.57
CA ASP A 270 -4.75 -0.10 15.76
C ASP A 270 -5.02 1.08 16.68
N MET A 271 -4.87 2.31 16.18
CA MET A 271 -4.88 3.51 17.05
C MET A 271 -6.24 3.85 17.65
N TRP A 272 -7.34 3.43 17.02
CA TRP A 272 -8.71 3.71 17.46
C TRP A 272 -9.39 2.53 18.16
N SER A 273 -8.67 1.42 18.37
CA SER A 273 -9.20 0.19 18.97
C SER A 273 -9.87 0.36 20.33
N ASN A 274 -9.45 1.36 21.11
CA ASN A 274 -10.01 1.68 22.43
C ASN A 274 -10.50 3.13 22.52
N LEU A 275 -10.75 3.78 21.38
CA LEU A 275 -11.24 5.16 21.37
C LEU A 275 -12.77 5.19 21.49
N ASP A 276 -13.26 6.07 22.36
CA ASP A 276 -14.66 6.40 22.57
C ASP A 276 -14.82 7.90 22.87
N SER A 277 -16.05 8.34 23.14
CA SER A 277 -16.33 9.77 23.42
C SER A 277 -15.65 10.28 24.70
N GLU A 278 -15.56 9.46 25.74
CA GLU A 278 -14.92 9.83 27.01
C GLU A 278 -13.41 10.00 26.82
N LYS A 279 -12.77 9.07 26.11
CA LYS A 279 -11.34 9.13 25.77
C LYS A 279 -11.00 10.34 24.90
N ILE A 280 -11.87 10.70 23.96
CA ILE A 280 -11.71 11.90 23.15
C ILE A 280 -11.69 13.15 24.04
N ASP A 281 -12.61 13.24 25.00
CA ASP A 281 -12.69 14.36 25.93
C ASP A 281 -11.51 14.41 26.91
N GLU A 282 -11.05 13.26 27.42
CA GLU A 282 -9.82 13.15 28.22
C GLU A 282 -8.59 13.68 27.44
N ASN A 283 -8.51 13.32 26.16
CA ASN A 283 -7.39 13.70 25.30
C ASN A 283 -7.46 15.15 24.82
N ARG A 284 -8.61 15.84 24.94
CA ARG A 284 -8.89 17.13 24.29
C ARG A 284 -7.75 18.15 24.42
N LEU A 285 -7.15 18.25 25.61
CA LEU A 285 -6.07 19.21 25.92
C LEU A 285 -4.66 18.61 25.91
N CYS A 286 -4.49 17.33 25.57
CA CYS A 286 -3.18 16.67 25.54
C CYS A 286 -2.35 17.13 24.34
N SER A 287 -1.18 17.72 24.60
CA SER A 287 -0.32 18.34 23.59
C SER A 287 0.39 17.35 22.66
N ASN A 288 0.77 16.16 23.16
CA ASN A 288 1.46 15.13 22.38
C ASN A 288 0.51 14.01 21.91
N VAL A 289 -0.74 14.36 21.63
CA VAL A 289 -1.76 13.45 21.11
C VAL A 289 -2.29 14.05 19.81
N GLY A 290 -2.34 13.24 18.74
CA GLY A 290 -2.85 13.69 17.44
C GLY A 290 -4.33 14.11 17.50
N MET A 291 -4.70 15.12 16.71
CA MET A 291 -6.04 15.74 16.77
C MET A 291 -7.19 14.76 16.50
N HIS A 292 -6.96 13.73 15.67
CA HIS A 292 -7.88 12.62 15.40
C HIS A 292 -8.24 11.76 16.63
N LYS A 293 -7.60 11.96 17.79
CA LYS A 293 -7.95 11.33 19.09
C LYS A 293 -8.49 12.34 20.12
N ARG A 294 -8.58 13.61 19.77
CA ARG A 294 -8.88 14.74 20.67
C ARG A 294 -10.16 15.48 20.31
N SER A 295 -10.63 15.33 19.07
CA SER A 295 -11.82 15.98 18.57
C SER A 295 -12.52 15.07 17.57
N LEU A 296 -13.82 14.86 17.80
CA LEU A 296 -14.66 14.03 16.96
C LEU A 296 -14.73 14.56 15.54
N LYS A 297 -14.73 15.89 15.36
CA LYS A 297 -14.68 16.52 14.03
C LYS A 297 -13.42 16.16 13.27
N HIS A 298 -12.28 16.08 13.95
CA HIS A 298 -11.02 15.67 13.29
C HIS A 298 -11.07 14.19 12.93
N LEU A 299 -11.57 13.33 13.83
CA LEU A 299 -11.76 11.91 13.53
C LEU A 299 -12.66 11.72 12.30
N THR A 300 -13.85 12.32 12.30
CA THR A 300 -14.78 12.24 11.16
C THR A 300 -14.12 12.78 9.89
N LYS A 301 -13.42 13.92 9.97
CA LYS A 301 -12.74 14.48 8.79
C LYS A 301 -11.66 13.54 8.24
N VAL A 302 -10.88 12.89 9.10
CA VAL A 302 -9.85 11.92 8.71
C VAL A 302 -10.47 10.69 8.05
N VAL A 303 -11.60 10.19 8.56
CA VAL A 303 -12.37 9.11 7.89
C VAL A 303 -12.82 9.55 6.50
N MET A 304 -13.41 10.74 6.38
CA MET A 304 -13.89 11.26 5.09
C MET A 304 -12.74 11.50 4.10
N LEU A 305 -11.57 11.93 4.58
CA LEU A 305 -10.35 12.02 3.76
C LEU A 305 -9.91 10.64 3.27
N GLY A 306 -9.89 9.64 4.15
CA GLY A 306 -9.59 8.26 3.77
C GLY A 306 -10.56 7.71 2.72
N ALA A 307 -11.86 7.91 2.92
CA ALA A 307 -12.89 7.48 1.97
C ALA A 307 -12.71 8.15 0.60
N ARG A 308 -12.52 9.47 0.57
CA ARG A 308 -12.25 10.23 -0.66
C ARG A 308 -10.97 9.78 -1.35
N SER A 309 -9.90 9.55 -0.60
CA SER A 309 -8.64 9.06 -1.16
C SER A 309 -8.80 7.66 -1.77
N LEU A 310 -9.58 6.77 -1.14
CA LEU A 310 -9.95 5.52 -1.77
C LEU A 310 -10.78 5.76 -3.05
N GLU A 311 -11.79 6.63 -3.04
CA GLU A 311 -12.56 6.95 -4.25
C GLU A 311 -11.68 7.45 -5.40
N ASN A 312 -10.71 8.32 -5.11
CA ASN A 312 -9.74 8.79 -6.10
C ASN A 312 -8.90 7.64 -6.68
N LEU A 313 -8.47 6.70 -5.84
CA LEU A 313 -7.74 5.50 -6.28
C LEU A 313 -8.63 4.59 -7.13
N TYR A 314 -9.83 4.25 -6.67
CA TYR A 314 -10.82 3.45 -7.39
C TYR A 314 -11.22 4.06 -8.73
N GLY A 315 -11.15 5.38 -8.90
CA GLY A 315 -11.48 6.09 -10.13
C GLY A 315 -12.99 6.32 -10.28
N ASN A 316 -13.63 5.73 -11.28
CA ASN A 316 -15.06 5.95 -11.54
C ASN A 316 -15.93 4.86 -10.90
N ALA A 317 -16.98 5.27 -10.18
CA ALA A 317 -17.99 4.41 -9.57
C ALA A 317 -18.53 3.29 -10.48
N GLY A 318 -18.78 3.59 -11.76
CA GLY A 318 -19.34 2.64 -12.71
C GLY A 318 -18.41 1.47 -13.05
N GLU A 319 -17.11 1.63 -12.85
CA GLU A 319 -16.10 0.61 -13.12
C GLU A 319 -15.64 -0.13 -11.85
N ALA A 320 -15.94 0.40 -10.66
CA ALA A 320 -15.44 -0.15 -9.39
C ALA A 320 -15.85 -1.62 -9.17
N SER A 321 -17.10 -1.98 -9.48
CA SER A 321 -17.58 -3.37 -9.36
C SER A 321 -16.87 -4.30 -10.36
N THR A 322 -16.74 -3.88 -11.62
CA THR A 322 -16.04 -4.65 -12.66
C THR A 322 -14.56 -4.84 -12.31
N ARG A 323 -13.88 -3.76 -11.86
CA ARG A 323 -12.49 -3.80 -11.39
C ARG A 323 -12.30 -4.76 -10.22
N ARG A 324 -13.23 -4.75 -9.26
CA ARG A 324 -13.19 -5.68 -8.12
C ARG A 324 -13.30 -7.13 -8.57
N THR A 325 -14.25 -7.44 -9.46
CA THR A 325 -14.37 -8.79 -10.02
C THR A 325 -13.09 -9.21 -10.74
N LEU A 326 -12.49 -8.32 -11.53
CA LEU A 326 -11.26 -8.62 -12.27
C LEU A 326 -10.01 -8.71 -11.38
N ALA A 327 -9.92 -7.94 -10.30
CA ALA A 327 -8.85 -8.07 -9.31
C ALA A 327 -8.91 -9.42 -8.60
N ARG A 328 -10.12 -9.85 -8.22
CA ARG A 328 -10.36 -11.19 -7.67
C ARG A 328 -10.04 -12.29 -8.68
N LEU A 329 -10.44 -12.11 -9.94
CA LEU A 329 -10.15 -13.04 -11.02
C LEU A 329 -8.64 -13.19 -11.23
N PHE A 330 -7.88 -12.09 -11.24
CA PHE A 330 -6.42 -12.11 -11.35
C PHE A 330 -5.79 -12.98 -10.26
N THR A 331 -6.14 -12.74 -8.98
CA THR A 331 -5.61 -13.56 -7.88
C THR A 331 -6.00 -15.03 -8.05
N CYS A 332 -7.26 -15.32 -8.41
CA CYS A 332 -7.71 -16.68 -8.69
C CYS A 332 -6.88 -17.33 -9.79
N VAL A 333 -6.65 -16.66 -10.91
CA VAL A 333 -5.91 -17.18 -12.06
C VAL A 333 -4.48 -17.58 -11.65
N VAL A 334 -3.77 -16.72 -10.93
CA VAL A 334 -2.40 -17.01 -10.47
C VAL A 334 -2.37 -18.21 -9.53
N LYS A 335 -3.30 -18.26 -8.57
CA LYS A 335 -3.35 -19.36 -7.59
C LYS A 335 -3.80 -20.67 -8.21
N LEU A 336 -4.81 -20.65 -9.09
CA LEU A 336 -5.31 -21.83 -9.77
C LEU A 336 -4.29 -22.41 -10.73
N ALA A 337 -3.50 -21.59 -11.43
CA ALA A 337 -2.38 -22.08 -12.24
C ALA A 337 -1.38 -22.87 -11.38
N GLN A 338 -1.06 -22.39 -10.17
CA GLN A 338 -0.20 -23.12 -9.24
C GLN A 338 -0.84 -24.43 -8.76
N MET A 339 -2.09 -24.40 -8.30
CA MET A 339 -2.78 -25.59 -7.77
C MET A 339 -2.99 -26.67 -8.85
N ALA A 340 -3.33 -26.27 -10.07
CA ALA A 340 -3.41 -27.16 -11.22
C ALA A 340 -2.03 -27.74 -11.58
N GLY A 341 -0.98 -26.92 -11.54
CA GLY A 341 0.39 -27.40 -11.70
C GLY A 341 0.78 -28.44 -10.64
N ASP A 342 0.35 -28.27 -9.38
CA ASP A 342 0.59 -29.23 -8.31
C ASP A 342 -0.12 -30.57 -8.58
N ILE A 343 -1.34 -30.55 -9.16
CA ILE A 343 -2.05 -31.75 -9.61
C ILE A 343 -1.27 -32.46 -10.72
N VAL A 344 -0.77 -31.72 -11.71
CA VAL A 344 0.04 -32.26 -12.82
C VAL A 344 1.33 -32.89 -12.27
N ALA A 345 2.01 -32.20 -11.35
CA ALA A 345 3.22 -32.70 -10.71
C ALA A 345 2.96 -33.95 -9.86
N ALA A 346 1.87 -34.00 -9.08
CA ALA A 346 1.50 -35.16 -8.29
C ALA A 346 1.19 -36.39 -9.16
N SER A 347 0.57 -36.17 -10.32
CA SER A 347 0.24 -37.21 -11.30
C SER A 347 1.48 -37.83 -11.95
N TRP A 348 2.61 -37.13 -11.94
CA TRP A 348 3.87 -37.61 -12.53
C TRP A 348 4.37 -38.94 -11.97
N ALA A 349 4.23 -39.13 -10.65
CA ALA A 349 4.68 -40.35 -9.98
C ALA A 349 3.92 -41.59 -10.49
N GLY A 350 2.67 -41.41 -10.91
CA GLY A 350 1.80 -42.44 -11.48
C GLY A 350 1.68 -42.43 -13.01
N ARG A 351 2.46 -41.61 -13.73
CA ARG A 351 2.30 -41.40 -15.19
C ARG A 351 2.36 -42.67 -16.05
N GLY A 352 3.00 -43.74 -15.58
CA GLY A 352 3.05 -45.03 -16.30
C GLY A 352 1.75 -45.85 -16.20
N THR A 353 0.84 -45.45 -15.32
CA THR A 353 -0.47 -46.09 -15.09
C THR A 353 -1.64 -45.12 -15.26
N ILE A 354 -1.37 -43.87 -15.64
CA ILE A 354 -2.39 -42.85 -15.83
C ILE A 354 -3.24 -43.18 -17.05
N GLY A 355 -4.55 -42.97 -16.95
CA GLY A 355 -5.45 -43.09 -18.10
C GLY A 355 -5.06 -42.10 -19.20
N VAL A 356 -5.05 -42.56 -20.46
CA VAL A 356 -4.77 -41.74 -21.64
C VAL A 356 -5.85 -42.00 -22.70
N THR A 357 -6.42 -40.92 -23.22
CA THR A 357 -7.37 -40.90 -24.34
C THR A 357 -6.70 -40.22 -25.54
N ASN A 358 -6.94 -40.68 -26.77
CA ASN A 358 -6.50 -39.96 -27.98
C ASN A 358 -7.70 -39.18 -28.56
N LYS A 359 -7.63 -37.85 -28.54
CA LYS A 359 -8.64 -36.92 -29.09
C LYS A 359 -8.49 -36.71 -30.61
N GLY A 360 -7.37 -37.15 -31.18
CA GLY A 360 -6.99 -36.89 -32.58
C GLY A 360 -7.75 -37.75 -33.61
N TYR A 361 -7.72 -37.30 -34.87
CA TYR A 361 -8.24 -38.08 -36.00
C TYR A 361 -7.36 -39.29 -36.31
N GLU A 362 -7.85 -40.20 -37.16
CA GLU A 362 -7.11 -41.40 -37.54
C GLU A 362 -5.74 -41.07 -38.14
N GLY A 363 -4.66 -41.51 -37.47
CA GLY A 363 -3.28 -41.23 -37.85
C GLY A 363 -2.63 -40.04 -37.12
N ASP A 364 -3.39 -39.29 -36.33
CA ASP A 364 -2.90 -38.26 -35.43
C ASP A 364 -2.92 -38.74 -33.97
N PHE A 365 -1.93 -38.33 -33.19
CA PHE A 365 -1.87 -38.63 -31.77
C PHE A 365 -1.97 -37.32 -31.01
N ASP A 366 -3.13 -37.09 -30.42
CA ASP A 366 -3.46 -35.93 -29.61
C ASP A 366 -3.91 -36.44 -28.22
N PRO A 367 -2.95 -36.73 -27.33
CA PRO A 367 -3.24 -37.36 -26.06
C PRO A 367 -3.91 -36.39 -25.08
N GLN A 368 -4.83 -36.91 -24.30
CA GLN A 368 -5.37 -36.32 -23.08
C GLN A 368 -5.14 -37.32 -21.95
N THR A 369 -4.65 -36.88 -20.79
CA THR A 369 -4.49 -37.73 -19.60
C THR A 369 -5.49 -37.37 -18.51
N GLU A 370 -5.57 -38.21 -17.48
CA GLU A 370 -6.34 -37.89 -16.27
C GLU A 370 -5.83 -36.62 -15.58
N ALA A 371 -4.56 -36.23 -15.77
CA ALA A 371 -4.00 -35.01 -15.20
C ALA A 371 -4.57 -33.76 -15.87
N ASP A 372 -4.69 -33.74 -17.20
CA ASP A 372 -5.29 -32.65 -17.99
C ASP A 372 -6.74 -32.43 -17.52
N VAL A 373 -7.50 -33.53 -17.43
CA VAL A 373 -8.91 -33.50 -17.00
C VAL A 373 -9.05 -33.04 -15.54
N ALA A 374 -8.21 -33.53 -14.62
CA ALA A 374 -8.28 -33.14 -13.21
C ALA A 374 -7.91 -31.66 -12.99
N ALA A 375 -6.88 -31.18 -13.67
CA ALA A 375 -6.47 -29.78 -13.62
C ALA A 375 -7.55 -28.84 -14.19
N GLU A 376 -8.12 -29.15 -15.36
CA GLU A 376 -9.21 -28.33 -15.93
C GLU A 376 -10.45 -28.33 -15.03
N ARG A 377 -10.84 -29.48 -14.47
CA ARG A 377 -11.96 -29.59 -13.52
C ARG A 377 -11.81 -28.68 -12.32
N LEU A 378 -10.61 -28.62 -11.74
CA LEU A 378 -10.33 -27.71 -10.63
C LEU A 378 -10.52 -26.25 -11.05
N ILE A 379 -9.86 -25.84 -12.15
CA ILE A 379 -9.86 -24.46 -12.63
C ILE A 379 -11.28 -24.02 -12.98
N VAL A 380 -11.96 -24.76 -13.86
CA VAL A 380 -13.32 -24.46 -14.31
C VAL A 380 -14.32 -24.53 -13.15
N GLY A 381 -14.17 -25.52 -12.26
CA GLY A 381 -15.04 -25.69 -11.09
C GLY A 381 -15.00 -24.50 -10.14
N VAL A 382 -13.80 -24.00 -9.83
CA VAL A 382 -13.64 -22.81 -8.98
C VAL A 382 -14.11 -21.55 -9.69
N LEU A 383 -13.68 -21.32 -10.94
CA LEU A 383 -14.01 -20.10 -11.68
C LEU A 383 -15.52 -19.98 -11.96
N SER A 384 -16.20 -21.09 -12.27
CA SER A 384 -17.65 -21.09 -12.50
C SER A 384 -18.45 -20.76 -11.24
N GLN A 385 -17.94 -21.11 -10.06
CA GLN A 385 -18.58 -20.76 -8.79
C GLN A 385 -18.34 -19.31 -8.39
N LEU A 386 -17.12 -18.80 -8.58
CA LEU A 386 -16.75 -17.44 -8.19
C LEU A 386 -17.19 -16.38 -9.21
N PHE A 387 -17.21 -16.73 -10.49
CA PHE A 387 -17.42 -15.81 -11.61
C PHE A 387 -18.40 -16.38 -12.64
N PRO A 388 -19.66 -16.68 -12.25
CA PRO A 388 -20.63 -17.39 -13.10
C PRO A 388 -21.01 -16.64 -14.39
N GLU A 389 -20.68 -15.35 -14.49
CA GLU A 389 -20.97 -14.53 -15.66
C GLU A 389 -19.85 -14.57 -16.71
N ILE A 390 -18.64 -14.98 -16.34
CA ILE A 390 -17.45 -14.93 -17.21
C ILE A 390 -17.40 -16.16 -18.10
N MET A 391 -17.09 -15.96 -19.38
CA MET A 391 -16.93 -17.05 -20.33
C MET A 391 -15.61 -17.80 -20.06
N LEU A 392 -15.70 -19.12 -19.91
CA LEU A 392 -14.56 -20.01 -19.73
C LEU A 392 -14.42 -20.88 -20.98
N ILE A 393 -13.19 -21.01 -21.49
CA ILE A 393 -12.85 -21.85 -22.63
C ILE A 393 -11.65 -22.72 -22.23
N GLY A 394 -11.91 -23.99 -21.97
CA GLY A 394 -10.88 -25.01 -21.70
C GLY A 394 -10.58 -25.87 -22.92
N GLU A 395 -9.40 -26.49 -22.94
CA GLU A 395 -8.98 -27.42 -23.97
C GLU A 395 -9.75 -28.76 -23.89
N GLU A 396 -9.97 -29.26 -22.68
CA GLU A 396 -10.43 -30.65 -22.46
C GLU A 396 -11.95 -30.83 -22.54
N GLY A 397 -12.69 -29.73 -22.43
CA GLY A 397 -14.13 -29.68 -22.64
C GLY A 397 -14.95 -30.10 -21.42
N GLU A 398 -16.29 -30.11 -21.57
CA GLU A 398 -17.19 -30.39 -20.45
C GLU A 398 -17.08 -31.84 -19.96
N SER A 399 -16.75 -32.00 -18.68
CA SER A 399 -16.79 -33.30 -17.99
C SER A 399 -17.99 -33.36 -17.04
N SER A 400 -18.68 -34.51 -16.98
CA SER A 400 -19.87 -34.68 -16.13
C SER A 400 -19.57 -34.89 -14.64
N ASP A 401 -18.32 -35.21 -14.28
CA ASP A 401 -17.91 -35.45 -12.90
C ASP A 401 -17.38 -34.17 -12.26
N ARG A 402 -18.01 -33.75 -11.17
CA ARG A 402 -17.56 -32.63 -10.36
C ARG A 402 -16.66 -33.13 -9.24
N ASP A 403 -15.40 -32.72 -9.25
CA ASP A 403 -14.47 -32.93 -8.14
C ASP A 403 -14.74 -31.90 -7.03
N GLU A 404 -15.89 -32.06 -6.37
CA GLU A 404 -16.42 -31.07 -5.42
C GLU A 404 -15.47 -30.84 -4.22
N GLU A 405 -14.76 -31.88 -3.77
CA GLU A 405 -13.84 -31.79 -2.63
C GLU A 405 -12.63 -30.90 -2.95
N ASN A 406 -11.96 -31.12 -4.09
CA ASN A 406 -10.80 -30.32 -4.47
C ASN A 406 -11.19 -28.86 -4.76
N VAL A 407 -12.36 -28.65 -5.38
CA VAL A 407 -12.91 -27.30 -5.60
C VAL A 407 -13.19 -26.59 -4.28
N GLU A 408 -13.82 -27.26 -3.30
CA GLU A 408 -14.12 -26.66 -2.01
C GLU A 408 -12.83 -26.32 -1.22
N ASN A 409 -11.83 -27.21 -1.28
CA ASN A 409 -10.53 -26.95 -0.67
C ASN A 409 -9.82 -25.74 -1.31
N ALA A 410 -9.86 -25.63 -2.63
CA ALA A 410 -9.28 -24.49 -3.34
C ALA A 410 -10.01 -23.18 -3.01
N LEU A 411 -11.34 -23.19 -2.90
CA LEU A 411 -12.11 -22.02 -2.48
C LEU A 411 -11.70 -21.53 -1.08
N ARG A 412 -11.48 -22.46 -0.13
CA ARG A 412 -11.00 -22.12 1.23
C ARG A 412 -9.59 -21.53 1.21
N GLU A 413 -8.70 -22.03 0.36
CA GLU A 413 -7.35 -21.49 0.22
C GLU A 413 -7.35 -20.08 -0.41
N LEU A 414 -8.26 -19.84 -1.36
CA LEU A 414 -8.37 -18.57 -2.07
C LEU A 414 -8.97 -17.45 -1.23
N ASP A 415 -9.86 -17.74 -0.28
CA ASP A 415 -10.66 -16.74 0.46
C ASP A 415 -9.82 -15.57 1.02
N GLY A 416 -8.66 -15.87 1.61
CA GLY A 416 -7.75 -14.86 2.14
C GLY A 416 -6.95 -14.10 1.06
N ALA A 417 -6.64 -14.77 -0.05
CA ALA A 417 -5.81 -14.21 -1.13
C ALA A 417 -6.60 -13.31 -2.09
N LEU A 418 -7.92 -13.46 -2.17
CA LEU A 418 -8.78 -12.66 -3.06
C LEU A 418 -8.67 -11.14 -2.83
N LYS A 419 -8.15 -10.72 -1.67
CA LYS A 419 -7.93 -9.32 -1.29
C LYS A 419 -6.48 -8.86 -1.49
N ASP A 420 -5.63 -9.70 -2.09
CA ASP A 420 -4.23 -9.36 -2.31
C ASP A 420 -4.09 -8.22 -3.30
N ILE A 421 -4.88 -8.20 -4.37
CA ILE A 421 -4.87 -7.13 -5.38
C ILE A 421 -6.04 -6.20 -5.15
N ALA A 422 -5.74 -4.92 -5.09
CA ALA A 422 -6.77 -3.90 -4.96
C ALA A 422 -7.50 -3.71 -6.29
N PRO A 423 -8.83 -3.49 -6.27
CA PRO A 423 -9.60 -3.15 -7.47
C PRO A 423 -8.97 -2.04 -8.33
N TRP A 424 -8.42 -0.97 -7.75
CA TRP A 424 -7.83 0.14 -8.53
C TRP A 424 -6.49 -0.17 -9.19
N GLU A 425 -5.82 -1.25 -8.83
CA GLU A 425 -4.62 -1.68 -9.58
C GLU A 425 -4.99 -2.20 -10.98
N ILE A 426 -6.25 -2.61 -11.18
CA ILE A 426 -6.74 -3.10 -12.46
C ILE A 426 -7.12 -1.94 -13.37
N GLN A 427 -6.33 -1.78 -14.43
CA GLN A 427 -6.66 -0.86 -15.52
C GLN A 427 -7.65 -1.53 -16.48
N LEU A 428 -8.74 -0.83 -16.78
CA LEU A 428 -9.77 -1.32 -17.70
C LEU A 428 -9.87 -0.43 -18.94
N PRO A 429 -10.19 -1.01 -20.10
CA PRO A 429 -10.75 -0.23 -21.20
C PRO A 429 -12.11 0.34 -20.78
N PRO A 430 -12.59 1.43 -21.42
CA PRO A 430 -13.87 2.03 -21.07
C PRO A 430 -15.04 1.05 -21.29
N LYS A 431 -15.93 0.94 -20.31
CA LYS A 431 -17.21 0.18 -20.38
C LYS A 431 -17.06 -1.32 -20.64
N VAL A 432 -16.33 -2.03 -19.78
CA VAL A 432 -16.27 -3.49 -19.80
C VAL A 432 -17.55 -4.13 -19.26
N ASP A 433 -18.18 -4.98 -20.06
CA ASP A 433 -19.24 -5.91 -19.64
C ASP A 433 -18.61 -7.29 -19.34
N LEU A 434 -18.71 -7.74 -18.09
CA LEU A 434 -18.08 -8.99 -17.64
C LEU A 434 -18.51 -10.22 -18.47
N LYS A 435 -19.77 -10.25 -18.91
CA LYS A 435 -20.33 -11.41 -19.62
C LYS A 435 -19.96 -11.43 -21.09
N ARG A 436 -19.86 -10.26 -21.70
CA ARG A 436 -19.64 -10.13 -23.15
C ARG A 436 -18.17 -9.96 -23.51
N ASP A 437 -17.42 -9.29 -22.65
CA ASP A 437 -16.08 -8.82 -22.99
C ASP A 437 -15.00 -9.65 -22.30
N VAL A 438 -15.27 -10.35 -21.20
CA VAL A 438 -14.25 -11.11 -20.47
C VAL A 438 -14.30 -12.59 -20.81
N THR A 439 -13.15 -13.15 -21.19
CA THR A 439 -12.99 -14.58 -21.48
C THR A 439 -11.72 -15.11 -20.84
N VAL A 440 -11.83 -16.25 -20.17
CA VAL A 440 -10.69 -17.00 -19.62
C VAL A 440 -10.41 -18.19 -20.52
N TRP A 441 -9.19 -18.30 -21.00
CA TRP A 441 -8.66 -19.40 -21.80
C TRP A 441 -7.80 -20.29 -20.91
N ILE A 442 -8.05 -21.59 -20.92
CA ILE A 442 -7.45 -22.56 -20.01
C ILE A 442 -6.80 -23.66 -20.85
N ASP A 443 -5.51 -23.85 -20.63
CA ASP A 443 -4.77 -25.04 -21.04
C ASP A 443 -4.25 -25.68 -19.75
N PRO A 444 -4.89 -26.77 -19.27
CA PRO A 444 -4.60 -27.35 -17.97
C PRO A 444 -3.22 -28.02 -17.91
N LEU A 445 -2.72 -28.49 -19.05
CA LEU A 445 -1.44 -29.18 -19.21
C LEU A 445 -0.98 -29.02 -20.66
N ASP A 446 -0.24 -27.95 -20.94
CA ASP A 446 0.47 -27.78 -22.19
C ASP A 446 1.67 -28.72 -22.20
N GLY A 447 1.89 -29.41 -23.32
CA GLY A 447 2.93 -30.42 -23.47
C GLY A 447 2.54 -31.83 -23.00
N THR A 448 1.29 -32.27 -23.21
CA THR A 448 0.83 -33.63 -22.84
C THR A 448 1.68 -34.75 -23.45
N LYS A 449 2.21 -34.55 -24.66
CA LYS A 449 3.13 -35.51 -25.31
C LYS A 449 4.47 -35.58 -24.58
N GLU A 450 5.01 -34.45 -24.18
CA GLU A 450 6.25 -34.30 -23.43
C GLU A 450 6.10 -34.93 -22.04
N PHE A 451 4.97 -34.67 -21.37
CA PHE A 451 4.60 -35.30 -20.10
C PHE A 451 4.64 -36.84 -20.19
N LEU A 452 4.00 -37.42 -21.22
CA LEU A 452 4.01 -38.88 -21.43
C LEU A 452 5.41 -39.42 -21.78
N ARG A 453 6.25 -38.63 -22.46
CA ARG A 453 7.62 -39.03 -22.85
C ARG A 453 8.63 -38.96 -21.71
N GLY A 454 8.28 -38.33 -20.59
CA GLY A 454 9.24 -38.12 -19.50
C GLY A 454 9.96 -36.77 -19.56
N ASP A 455 9.60 -35.87 -20.48
CA ASP A 455 10.18 -34.53 -20.58
C ASP A 455 9.39 -33.54 -19.72
N GLN A 456 9.95 -33.23 -18.56
CA GLN A 456 9.35 -32.35 -17.57
C GLN A 456 9.48 -30.86 -17.90
N GLN A 457 10.44 -30.48 -18.75
CA GLN A 457 10.73 -29.06 -19.01
C GLN A 457 9.72 -28.42 -19.96
N GLY A 458 9.10 -29.24 -20.82
CA GLY A 458 8.07 -28.81 -21.76
C GLY A 458 6.66 -28.75 -21.18
N VAL A 459 6.45 -29.06 -19.89
CA VAL A 459 5.11 -29.13 -19.30
C VAL A 459 4.77 -27.84 -18.58
N THR A 460 3.64 -27.23 -18.93
CA THR A 460 3.12 -26.04 -18.23
C THR A 460 1.60 -26.10 -18.02
N THR A 461 1.09 -25.27 -17.12
CA THR A 461 -0.34 -24.96 -17.02
C THR A 461 -0.53 -23.49 -17.36
N LEU A 462 -1.44 -23.18 -18.29
CA LEU A 462 -1.65 -21.84 -18.81
C LEU A 462 -3.08 -21.39 -18.53
N ILE A 463 -3.23 -20.20 -17.97
CA ILE A 463 -4.53 -19.55 -17.80
C ILE A 463 -4.41 -18.10 -18.27
N GLY A 464 -5.07 -17.75 -19.38
CA GLY A 464 -5.04 -16.42 -19.97
C GLY A 464 -6.39 -15.72 -19.86
N VAL A 465 -6.38 -14.42 -19.58
CA VAL A 465 -7.59 -13.58 -19.53
C VAL A 465 -7.55 -12.53 -20.63
N ALA A 466 -8.59 -12.52 -21.45
CA ALA A 466 -8.81 -11.51 -22.47
C ALA A 466 -10.02 -10.63 -22.11
N ILE A 467 -9.89 -9.32 -22.36
CA ILE A 467 -10.96 -8.34 -22.23
C ILE A 467 -11.19 -7.69 -23.60
N ALA A 468 -12.42 -7.73 -24.09
CA ALA A 468 -12.81 -7.25 -25.42
C ALA A 468 -11.89 -7.78 -26.55
N GLY A 469 -11.52 -9.07 -26.45
CA GLY A 469 -10.65 -9.75 -27.41
C GLY A 469 -9.16 -9.40 -27.31
N THR A 470 -8.74 -8.58 -26.34
CA THR A 470 -7.34 -8.24 -26.09
C THR A 470 -6.84 -9.01 -24.86
N PRO A 471 -5.73 -9.78 -24.93
CA PRO A 471 -5.11 -10.37 -23.75
C PRO A 471 -4.69 -9.28 -22.77
N VAL A 472 -5.07 -9.40 -21.49
CA VAL A 472 -4.79 -8.37 -20.46
C VAL A 472 -3.86 -8.90 -19.37
N PHE A 473 -4.12 -10.12 -18.88
CA PHE A 473 -3.26 -10.77 -17.89
C PHE A 473 -3.36 -12.29 -18.01
N GLY A 474 -2.41 -13.00 -17.40
CA GLY A 474 -2.42 -14.46 -17.38
C GLY A 474 -1.39 -15.04 -16.43
N ALA A 475 -1.47 -16.34 -16.21
CA ALA A 475 -0.54 -17.10 -15.38
C ALA A 475 -0.01 -18.32 -16.13
N VAL A 476 1.28 -18.56 -15.96
CA VAL A 476 2.00 -19.73 -16.47
C VAL A 476 2.63 -20.44 -15.28
N CYS A 477 2.21 -21.66 -15.00
CA CYS A 477 2.86 -22.53 -14.03
C CYS A 477 3.77 -23.53 -14.75
N SER A 478 5.02 -23.65 -14.30
CA SER A 478 5.95 -24.70 -14.73
C SER A 478 6.13 -25.72 -13.59
N PRO A 479 5.33 -26.81 -13.54
CA PRO A 479 5.20 -27.66 -12.36
C PRO A 479 6.51 -28.32 -11.91
N PHE A 480 7.41 -28.59 -12.84
CA PHE A 480 8.66 -29.31 -12.60
C PHE A 480 9.91 -28.44 -12.56
N SER A 481 9.76 -27.11 -12.66
CA SER A 481 10.88 -26.18 -12.44
C SER A 481 11.32 -26.21 -10.97
N GLU A 482 12.52 -25.71 -10.66
CA GLU A 482 12.99 -25.62 -9.27
C GLU A 482 11.97 -24.85 -8.41
N ARG A 483 11.16 -25.61 -7.64
CA ARG A 483 10.08 -25.19 -6.72
C ARG A 483 8.67 -25.01 -7.30
N GLY A 484 8.38 -25.37 -8.55
CA GLY A 484 7.06 -25.11 -9.14
C GLY A 484 6.86 -23.60 -9.29
N ARG A 485 7.40 -23.03 -10.37
CA ARG A 485 7.39 -21.59 -10.60
C ARG A 485 6.11 -21.19 -11.34
N THR A 486 5.33 -20.31 -10.74
CA THR A 486 4.26 -19.58 -11.43
C THR A 486 4.72 -18.16 -11.75
N VAL A 487 4.62 -17.76 -13.02
CA VAL A 487 4.86 -16.40 -13.51
C VAL A 487 3.55 -15.84 -14.01
N TRP A 488 3.33 -14.54 -13.81
CA TRP A 488 2.14 -13.85 -14.25
C TRP A 488 2.51 -12.44 -14.73
N GLU A 489 1.71 -11.91 -15.63
CA GLU A 489 1.81 -10.53 -16.15
C GLU A 489 0.46 -9.85 -16.01
#